data_AF-A0A1Y0KXL2-F1
#
_entry.id   AF-A0A1Y0KXL2-F1
#
_cell.length_a   1.000
_cell.length_b   1.000
_cell.length_c   1.000
_cell.angle_alpha   90.00
_cell.angle_beta   90.00
_cell.angle_gamma   90.00
#
_symmetry.space_group_name_H-M   'P 1'
#
loop_
_entity.id
_entity.type
_entity.pdbx_description
1 polymer ?
#
loop_
_entity_poly.entity_id
_entity_poly.type
_entity_poly.pdbx_seq_one_letter_code
_entity_poly.pdbx_strand_id
1 'polypeptide(L)'
;MITLKLLTIVLFTLLGSYRLVNANNLNSTNITADGGIVTFENAIKDTWQTVYYSNQSANKHQILKEHTSFATPDSDSLSANKKHLVINAINSGTLEYGKQKELYDRAYCIFVKMDTGCIVKKETGEFCGGYWDTTDSSWNLYGTLVNIANETCISP
;
A
#
# COMPACT_ATOMS: atom_id res chain seq x y z
N MET A 1 58.82 11.87 -14.45
CA MET A 1 58.03 12.86 -13.69
C MET A 1 56.69 12.21 -13.36
N ILE A 2 56.43 11.67 -12.15
CA ILE A 2 56.16 12.37 -10.86
C ILE A 2 54.92 13.28 -11.04
N THR A 3 53.77 13.18 -10.37
CA THR A 3 53.24 12.40 -9.23
C THR A 3 51.72 12.64 -9.15
N LEU A 4 51.00 11.68 -8.55
CA LEU A 4 49.62 11.80 -8.03
C LEU A 4 49.46 13.01 -7.09
N LYS A 5 48.33 13.73 -7.16
CA LYS A 5 47.83 14.53 -6.03
C LYS A 5 46.36 14.21 -5.76
N LEU A 6 46.15 13.55 -4.62
CA LEU A 6 44.89 13.41 -3.90
C LEU A 6 44.25 14.79 -3.69
N LEU A 7 42.93 14.88 -3.87
CA LEU A 7 42.14 15.86 -3.14
C LEU A 7 41.28 15.11 -2.12
N THR A 8 41.83 15.02 -0.92
CA THR A 8 41.19 14.61 0.32
C THR A 8 40.11 15.63 0.66
N ILE A 9 38.84 15.23 0.74
CA ILE A 9 37.83 15.99 1.49
C ILE A 9 37.54 15.22 2.77
N VAL A 10 37.82 15.93 3.85
CA VAL A 10 37.94 15.48 5.22
C VAL A 10 36.59 15.09 5.80
N LEU A 11 36.63 13.97 6.50
CA LEU A 11 35.63 13.37 7.36
C LEU A 11 35.28 14.32 8.53
N PHE A 12 34.01 14.69 8.70
CA PHE A 12 33.47 15.07 10.00
C PHE A 12 32.41 14.04 10.40
N THR A 13 32.80 13.22 11.37
CA THR A 13 31.99 12.21 12.04
C THR A 13 30.98 12.88 12.97
N LEU A 14 29.69 12.64 12.74
CA LEU A 14 28.70 12.53 13.80
C LEU A 14 27.91 11.25 13.55
N LEU A 15 27.81 10.43 14.60
CA LEU A 15 27.17 9.12 14.65
C LEU A 15 25.68 9.21 14.28
N GLY A 16 25.40 9.17 13.00
CA GLY A 16 24.11 8.78 12.45
C GLY A 16 24.41 7.73 11.40
N SER A 17 23.90 6.52 11.60
CA SER A 17 23.98 5.46 10.60
C SER A 17 23.17 5.91 9.39
N TYR A 18 23.75 6.73 8.51
CA TYR A 18 23.21 6.92 7.17
C TYR A 18 23.38 5.59 6.47
N ARG A 19 22.38 4.72 6.60
CA ARG A 19 22.22 3.63 5.66
C ARG A 19 22.07 4.32 4.31
N LEU A 20 23.12 4.24 3.51
CA LEU A 20 22.99 4.37 2.07
C LEU A 20 22.00 3.26 1.69
N VAL A 21 20.72 3.62 1.57
CA VAL A 21 19.74 2.76 0.93
C VAL A 21 20.18 2.74 -0.51
N ASN A 22 20.89 1.67 -0.87
CA ASN A 22 21.04 1.29 -2.26
C ASN A 22 19.62 1.29 -2.83
N ALA A 23 19.35 2.12 -3.85
CA ALA A 23 18.09 2.10 -4.57
C ALA A 23 18.04 0.79 -5.36
N ASN A 24 17.84 -0.30 -4.61
CA ASN A 24 17.49 -1.59 -5.18
C ASN A 24 16.20 -1.34 -5.93
N ASN A 25 16.20 -1.66 -7.21
CA ASN A 25 15.04 -1.69 -8.07
C ASN A 25 14.06 -2.73 -7.48
N LEU A 26 13.27 -2.32 -6.48
CA LEU A 26 12.32 -3.19 -5.80
C LEU A 26 11.18 -3.45 -6.78
N ASN A 27 11.31 -4.56 -7.51
CA ASN A 27 10.29 -4.97 -8.48
C ASN A 27 8.99 -5.42 -7.79
N SER A 28 9.06 -5.85 -6.52
CA SER A 28 7.91 -6.25 -5.73
C SER A 28 8.14 -6.11 -4.21
N THR A 29 7.05 -6.01 -3.45
CA THR A 29 7.01 -6.19 -1.99
C THR A 29 5.77 -6.98 -1.58
N ASN A 30 5.84 -7.67 -0.43
CA ASN A 30 4.79 -8.59 0.03
C ASN A 30 4.36 -8.29 1.47
N ILE A 31 3.07 -8.46 1.72
CA ILE A 31 2.50 -8.61 3.06
C ILE A 31 1.92 -10.00 3.20
N THR A 32 2.34 -10.70 4.24
CA THR A 32 1.84 -12.04 4.57
C THR A 32 1.12 -12.00 5.91
N ALA A 33 -0.13 -12.44 5.92
CA ALA A 33 -0.94 -12.52 7.13
C ALA A 33 -2.10 -13.51 6.93
N ASP A 34 -2.54 -14.15 8.02
CA ASP A 34 -3.71 -15.05 8.06
C ASP A 34 -3.81 -16.08 6.92
N GLY A 35 -2.66 -16.60 6.46
CA GLY A 35 -2.58 -17.58 5.37
C GLY A 35 -2.60 -17.02 3.94
N GLY A 36 -2.82 -15.71 3.78
CA GLY A 36 -2.75 -15.00 2.50
C GLY A 36 -1.48 -14.16 2.33
N ILE A 37 -1.21 -13.82 1.07
CA ILE A 37 -0.10 -12.97 0.63
C ILE A 37 -0.66 -11.90 -0.29
N VAL A 38 -0.42 -10.64 0.04
CA VAL A 38 -0.69 -9.49 -0.83
C VAL A 38 0.63 -8.99 -1.39
N THR A 39 0.77 -9.04 -2.71
CA THR A 39 1.97 -8.68 -3.46
C THR A 39 1.75 -7.39 -4.23
N PHE A 40 2.61 -6.41 -3.99
CA PHE A 40 2.66 -5.15 -4.73
C PHE A 40 3.79 -5.26 -5.76
N GLU A 41 3.52 -4.92 -7.02
CA GLU A 41 4.47 -5.03 -8.14
C GLU A 41 4.52 -3.74 -8.97
N ASN A 42 5.58 -3.62 -9.77
CA ASN A 42 5.79 -2.53 -10.74
C ASN A 42 5.84 -1.16 -10.07
N ALA A 43 6.86 -0.90 -9.23
CA ALA A 43 7.01 0.39 -8.55
C ALA A 43 7.32 1.52 -9.55
N ILE A 44 6.63 2.66 -9.42
CA ILE A 44 6.86 3.92 -10.13
C ILE A 44 6.77 5.07 -9.12
N LYS A 45 7.88 5.80 -8.94
CA LYS A 45 7.94 7.01 -8.09
C LYS A 45 7.22 6.83 -6.75
N ASP A 46 7.61 5.79 -6.01
CA ASP A 46 7.11 5.44 -4.66
C ASP A 46 5.66 4.91 -4.60
N THR A 47 5.03 4.67 -5.74
CA THR A 47 3.73 4.01 -5.84
C THR A 47 3.84 2.67 -6.56
N TRP A 48 2.94 1.75 -6.26
CA TRP A 48 2.84 0.46 -6.93
C TRP A 48 1.74 0.51 -7.98
N GLN A 49 1.93 -0.16 -9.11
CA GLN A 49 0.92 -0.16 -10.19
C GLN A 49 0.04 -1.40 -10.18
N THR A 50 0.41 -2.43 -9.43
CA THR A 50 -0.32 -3.69 -9.41
C THR A 50 -0.29 -4.31 -8.03
N VAL A 51 -1.45 -4.78 -7.57
CA VAL A 51 -1.58 -5.51 -6.31
C VAL A 51 -2.35 -6.79 -6.55
N TYR A 52 -1.73 -7.91 -6.17
CA TYR A 52 -2.33 -9.24 -6.22
C TYR A 52 -2.53 -9.80 -4.83
N TYR A 53 -3.64 -10.49 -4.63
CA TYR A 53 -3.77 -11.46 -3.57
C TYR A 53 -3.34 -12.84 -4.07
N SER A 54 -2.74 -13.64 -3.18
CA SER A 54 -2.59 -15.07 -3.38
C SER A 54 -2.65 -15.85 -2.07
N ASN A 55 -2.95 -17.16 -2.15
CA ASN A 55 -2.88 -18.06 -1.00
C ASN A 55 -2.31 -19.45 -1.37
N GLN A 56 -2.16 -20.32 -0.37
CA GLN A 56 -1.61 -21.67 -0.55
C GLN A 56 -2.48 -22.58 -1.43
N SER A 57 -3.76 -22.26 -1.62
CA SER A 57 -4.67 -22.99 -2.52
C SER A 57 -4.51 -22.59 -3.99
N ALA A 58 -3.46 -21.81 -4.30
CA ALA A 58 -3.18 -21.24 -5.63
C ALA A 58 -4.27 -20.29 -6.16
N ASN A 59 -5.18 -19.82 -5.30
CA ASN A 59 -6.03 -18.69 -5.66
C ASN A 59 -5.12 -17.48 -5.84
N LYS A 60 -5.20 -16.83 -7.00
CA LYS A 60 -4.51 -15.58 -7.28
C LYS A 60 -5.44 -14.67 -8.07
N HIS A 61 -5.61 -13.44 -7.60
CA HIS A 61 -6.40 -12.44 -8.28
C HIS A 61 -5.87 -11.05 -7.98
N GLN A 62 -6.17 -10.10 -8.85
CA GLN A 62 -5.77 -8.71 -8.69
C GLN A 62 -6.80 -7.97 -7.84
N ILE A 63 -6.37 -7.24 -6.81
CA ILE A 63 -7.27 -6.60 -5.83
C ILE A 63 -8.04 -5.43 -6.45
N LEU A 64 -7.40 -4.62 -7.29
CA LEU A 64 -8.08 -3.62 -8.11
C LEU A 64 -7.50 -3.59 -9.51
N LYS A 65 -8.37 -3.34 -10.49
CA LYS A 65 -8.02 -3.24 -11.91
C LYS A 65 -7.74 -1.78 -12.28
N GLU A 66 -6.87 -1.63 -13.29
CA GLU A 66 -6.57 -0.46 -14.15
C GLU A 66 -6.54 0.95 -13.53
N HIS A 67 -5.66 1.79 -14.06
CA HIS A 67 -5.53 3.22 -13.70
C HIS A 67 -5.47 3.52 -12.19
N THR A 68 -4.94 2.58 -11.42
CA THR A 68 -4.87 2.68 -9.97
C THR A 68 -3.42 2.57 -9.54
N SER A 69 -2.94 3.57 -8.80
CA SER A 69 -1.66 3.50 -8.10
C SER A 69 -1.91 3.21 -6.62
N PHE A 70 -1.02 2.46 -5.98
CA PHE A 70 -1.17 2.01 -4.61
C PHE A 70 -0.01 2.53 -3.76
N ALA A 71 -0.32 2.96 -2.55
CA ALA A 71 0.71 3.31 -1.58
C ALA A 71 1.46 2.05 -1.12
N THR A 72 2.72 2.22 -0.74
CA THR A 72 3.45 1.16 -0.04
C THR A 72 2.79 0.93 1.32
N PRO A 73 2.44 -0.31 1.66
CA PRO A 73 1.86 -0.58 2.97
C PRO A 73 2.94 -0.57 4.05
N ASP A 74 2.54 -0.26 5.27
CA ASP A 74 3.39 -0.18 6.46
C ASP A 74 2.90 -1.12 7.58
N SER A 75 3.50 -1.02 8.77
CA SER A 75 3.09 -1.82 9.93
C SER A 75 1.65 -1.59 10.35
N ASP A 76 1.13 -0.39 10.09
CA ASP A 76 -0.17 0.08 10.57
C ASP A 76 -1.27 -0.21 9.54
N SER A 77 -0.89 -0.79 8.40
CA SER A 77 -1.82 -1.22 7.36
C SER A 77 -2.55 -2.51 7.75
N LEU A 78 -1.99 -3.35 8.63
CA LEU A 78 -2.65 -4.55 9.13
C LEU A 78 -3.42 -4.28 10.42
N SER A 79 -4.62 -4.83 10.51
CA SER A 79 -5.37 -4.92 11.78
C SER A 79 -4.56 -5.65 12.86
N ALA A 80 -4.84 -5.38 14.15
CA ALA A 80 -4.07 -5.94 15.26
C ALA A 80 -4.06 -7.48 15.27
N ASN A 81 -5.17 -8.10 14.89
CA ASN A 81 -5.30 -9.56 14.77
C ASN A 81 -4.82 -10.12 13.42
N LYS A 82 -4.31 -9.25 12.52
CA LYS A 82 -3.78 -9.55 11.19
C LYS A 82 -4.78 -10.17 10.21
N LYS A 83 -6.09 -10.11 10.49
CA LYS A 83 -7.12 -10.68 9.62
C LYS A 83 -7.49 -9.77 8.45
N HIS A 84 -7.23 -8.48 8.58
CA HIS A 84 -7.52 -7.48 7.56
C HIS A 84 -6.31 -6.60 7.28
N LEU A 85 -6.17 -6.23 6.01
CA LEU A 85 -5.22 -5.26 5.48
C LEU A 85 -5.99 -4.08 4.89
N VAL A 86 -5.59 -2.85 5.22
CA VAL A 86 -6.02 -1.66 4.49
C VAL A 86 -4.99 -1.30 3.43
N ILE A 87 -5.46 -1.02 2.21
CA ILE A 87 -4.62 -0.62 1.09
C ILE A 87 -5.10 0.74 0.60
N ASN A 88 -4.22 1.73 0.63
CA ASN A 88 -4.49 3.05 0.10
C ASN A 88 -4.17 3.09 -1.40
N ALA A 89 -5.12 3.60 -2.18
CA ALA A 89 -5.05 3.61 -3.63
C ALA A 89 -5.56 4.93 -4.21
N ILE A 90 -4.98 5.38 -5.32
CA ILE A 90 -5.46 6.52 -6.09
C ILE A 90 -5.88 5.98 -7.45
N ASN A 91 -7.17 6.09 -7.76
CA ASN A 91 -7.69 5.82 -9.09
C ASN A 91 -7.71 7.13 -9.89
N SER A 92 -6.98 7.13 -10.99
CA SER A 92 -6.83 8.29 -11.87
C SER A 92 -7.55 8.03 -13.19
N GLY A 93 -8.07 9.07 -13.82
CA GLY A 93 -8.70 8.92 -15.12
C GLY A 93 -8.92 10.24 -15.84
N THR A 94 -9.59 10.15 -16.98
CA THR A 94 -9.98 11.30 -17.78
C THR A 94 -11.46 11.22 -18.10
N LEU A 95 -12.20 12.26 -17.75
CA LEU A 95 -13.59 12.46 -18.17
C LEU A 95 -13.60 13.26 -19.47
N GLU A 96 -14.34 12.78 -20.46
CA GLU A 96 -14.49 13.47 -21.74
C GLU A 96 -15.88 14.11 -21.83
N TYR A 97 -15.91 15.44 -21.94
CA TYR A 97 -17.11 16.24 -22.16
C TYR A 97 -17.01 16.91 -23.55
N GLY A 98 -17.44 16.19 -24.59
CA GLY A 98 -17.33 16.66 -25.96
C GLY A 98 -15.87 16.83 -26.40
N LYS A 99 -15.41 18.07 -26.59
CA LYS A 99 -14.00 18.38 -26.92
C LYS A 99 -13.13 18.65 -25.68
N GLN A 100 -13.72 18.73 -24.49
CA GLN A 100 -12.99 18.99 -23.26
C GLN A 100 -12.63 17.66 -22.58
N LYS A 101 -11.41 17.60 -22.05
CA LYS A 101 -10.91 16.49 -21.23
C LYS A 101 -10.60 17.03 -19.85
N GLU A 102 -11.12 16.39 -18.82
CA GLU A 102 -10.87 16.71 -17.42
C GLU A 102 -10.20 15.52 -16.74
N LEU A 103 -9.05 15.75 -16.11
CA LEU A 103 -8.38 14.74 -15.30
C LEU A 103 -9.07 14.64 -13.95
N TYR A 104 -9.25 13.43 -13.44
CA TYR A 104 -9.70 13.22 -12.07
C TYR A 104 -8.80 12.23 -11.37
N ASP A 105 -8.61 12.46 -10.08
CA ASP A 105 -7.97 11.54 -9.15
C ASP A 105 -8.93 11.31 -7.97
N ARG A 106 -9.10 10.05 -7.58
CA ARG A 106 -9.89 9.69 -6.41
C ARG A 106 -9.13 8.71 -5.53
N ALA A 107 -8.88 9.15 -4.30
CA ALA A 107 -8.26 8.33 -3.27
C ALA A 107 -9.29 7.38 -2.63
N TYR A 108 -8.88 6.14 -2.42
CA TYR A 108 -9.62 5.07 -1.78
C TYR A 108 -8.77 4.39 -0.71
N CYS A 109 -9.45 3.84 0.31
CA CYS A 109 -8.91 2.85 1.22
C CYS A 109 -9.70 1.57 1.07
N ILE A 110 -8.99 0.47 0.85
CA ILE A 110 -9.57 -0.83 0.48
C ILE A 110 -9.23 -1.82 1.58
N PHE A 111 -10.25 -2.43 2.15
CA PHE A 111 -10.13 -3.36 3.26
C PHE A 111 -10.21 -4.78 2.71
N VAL A 112 -9.11 -5.51 2.85
CA VAL A 112 -8.92 -6.85 2.30
C VAL A 112 -8.84 -7.85 3.44
N LYS A 113 -9.67 -8.89 3.38
CA LYS A 113 -9.63 -10.01 4.31
C LYS A 113 -8.51 -10.97 3.92
N MET A 114 -7.56 -11.20 4.82
CA MET A 114 -6.29 -11.84 4.49
C MET A 114 -6.41 -13.36 4.25
N ASP A 115 -7.38 -14.04 4.87
CA ASP A 115 -7.60 -15.48 4.66
C ASP A 115 -8.12 -15.85 3.26
N THR A 116 -8.77 -14.90 2.59
CA THR A 116 -9.54 -15.12 1.35
C THR A 116 -9.15 -14.19 0.22
N GLY A 117 -8.52 -13.05 0.54
CA GLY A 117 -8.19 -11.99 -0.40
C GLY A 117 -9.34 -11.08 -0.75
N CYS A 118 -10.50 -11.29 -0.15
CA CYS A 118 -11.70 -10.57 -0.50
C CYS A 118 -11.65 -9.11 -0.02
N ILE A 119 -12.06 -8.19 -0.90
CA ILE A 119 -12.41 -6.83 -0.50
C ILE A 119 -13.73 -6.86 0.27
N VAL A 120 -13.68 -6.48 1.54
CA VAL A 120 -14.86 -6.38 2.42
C VAL A 120 -15.39 -4.95 2.51
N LYS A 121 -14.55 -3.96 2.23
CA LYS A 121 -14.94 -2.55 2.22
C LYS A 121 -14.05 -1.73 1.30
N LYS A 122 -14.62 -0.70 0.66
CA LYS A 122 -13.88 0.28 -0.14
C LYS A 122 -14.49 1.65 0.08
N GLU A 123 -13.74 2.55 0.69
CA GLU A 123 -14.22 3.86 1.12
C GLU A 123 -13.36 4.99 0.55
N THR A 124 -13.82 6.23 0.73
CA THR A 124 -13.12 7.46 0.31
C THR A 124 -13.16 8.51 1.42
N GLY A 125 -12.37 9.57 1.25
CA GLY A 125 -12.46 10.77 2.09
C GLY A 125 -12.10 10.51 3.55
N GLU A 126 -12.91 11.07 4.45
CA GLU A 126 -12.68 11.06 5.89
C GLU A 126 -12.47 9.66 6.46
N PHE A 127 -13.19 8.66 5.94
CA PHE A 127 -13.07 7.28 6.39
C PHE A 127 -11.63 6.75 6.28
N CYS A 128 -10.91 7.14 5.22
CA CYS A 128 -9.54 6.69 4.99
C CYS A 128 -8.50 7.36 5.90
N GLY A 129 -8.90 8.36 6.68
CA GLY A 129 -8.07 8.99 7.72
C GLY A 129 -8.11 8.28 9.07
N GLY A 130 -8.90 7.20 9.20
CA GLY A 130 -8.93 6.38 10.41
C GLY A 130 -7.69 5.51 10.58
N TYR A 131 -7.73 4.65 11.59
CA TYR A 131 -6.65 3.70 11.89
C TYR A 131 -7.24 2.44 12.54
N TRP A 132 -6.50 1.33 12.50
CA TRP A 132 -6.94 0.12 13.20
C TRP A 132 -6.96 0.32 14.70
N ASP A 133 -7.98 -0.23 15.36
CA ASP A 133 -7.95 -0.42 16.80
C ASP A 133 -6.79 -1.36 17.19
N THR A 134 -6.25 -1.13 18.38
CA THR A 134 -5.08 -1.87 18.89
C THR A 134 -5.37 -3.32 19.26
N THR A 135 -6.63 -3.72 19.34
CA THR A 135 -7.04 -5.03 19.88
C THR A 135 -7.65 -5.97 18.84
N ASP A 136 -8.32 -5.45 17.82
CA ASP A 136 -9.11 -6.25 16.89
C ASP A 136 -9.03 -5.76 15.42
N SER A 137 -10.08 -6.03 14.62
CA SER A 137 -10.23 -5.50 13.26
C SER A 137 -11.27 -4.38 13.19
N SER A 138 -11.44 -3.61 14.26
CA SER A 138 -12.25 -2.41 14.25
C SER A 138 -11.44 -1.25 13.66
N TRP A 139 -12.08 -0.44 12.82
CA TRP A 139 -11.52 0.78 12.27
C TRP A 139 -11.96 1.96 13.13
N ASN A 140 -11.00 2.67 13.71
CA ASN A 140 -11.24 3.84 14.54
C ASN A 140 -11.30 5.10 13.67
N LEU A 141 -12.50 5.68 13.58
CA LEU A 141 -12.76 6.95 12.93
C LEU A 141 -13.06 8.00 14.01
N TYR A 142 -12.03 8.76 14.40
CA TYR A 142 -12.14 9.84 15.40
C TYR A 142 -12.85 9.43 16.70
N GLY A 143 -12.53 8.24 17.22
CA GLY A 143 -13.12 7.69 18.44
C GLY A 143 -14.35 6.81 18.21
N THR A 144 -14.84 6.71 16.98
CA THR A 144 -15.93 5.79 16.61
C THR A 144 -15.35 4.50 16.05
N LEU A 145 -15.69 3.35 16.65
CA LEU A 145 -15.24 2.04 16.18
C LEU A 145 -16.22 1.47 15.14
N VAL A 146 -15.71 1.19 13.94
CA VAL A 146 -16.43 0.53 12.84
C VAL A 146 -15.92 -0.89 12.73
N ASN A 147 -16.79 -1.88 12.93
CA ASN A 147 -16.40 -3.28 12.89
C ASN A 147 -16.24 -3.77 11.44
N ILE A 148 -15.00 -3.95 10.98
CA ILE A 148 -14.70 -4.47 9.63
C ILE A 148 -14.81 -6.00 9.58
N ALA A 149 -14.67 -6.70 10.70
CA ALA A 149 -14.66 -8.17 10.76
C ALA A 149 -15.97 -8.82 10.33
N ASN A 150 -17.08 -8.09 10.41
CA ASN A 150 -18.42 -8.59 10.06
C ASN A 150 -18.87 -8.19 8.66
N GLU A 151 -18.05 -7.44 7.91
CA GLU A 151 -18.40 -6.98 6.57
C GLU A 151 -18.38 -8.14 5.57
N THR A 152 -19.38 -8.16 4.69
CA THR A 152 -19.50 -9.19 3.65
C THR A 152 -18.56 -8.95 2.49
N CYS A 153 -18.20 -10.03 1.80
CA CYS A 153 -17.35 -9.94 0.62
C CYS A 153 -18.03 -9.17 -0.53
N ILE A 154 -17.45 -8.05 -0.98
CA ILE A 154 -17.98 -7.25 -2.10
C ILE A 154 -17.24 -7.50 -3.42
N SER A 155 -15.98 -7.95 -3.36
CA SER A 155 -15.22 -8.43 -4.51
C SER A 155 -14.20 -9.46 -4.04
N PRO A 156 -14.00 -10.58 -4.76
CA PRO A 156 -12.76 -11.33 -4.64
C PRO A 156 -11.61 -10.36 -4.88
#